data_AF-A0A8J2VHF6-F1
#
_entry.id   AF-A0A8J2VHF6-F1
#
_cell.length_a   1.000
_cell.length_b   1.000
_cell.length_c   1.000
_cell.angle_alpha   90.00
_cell.angle_beta   90.00
_cell.angle_gamma   90.00
#
_symmetry.space_group_name_H-M   'P 1'
#
loop_
_entity.id
_entity.type
_entity.pdbx_description
1 polymer ?
#
loop_
_entity_poly.entity_id
_entity_poly.type
_entity_poly.pdbx_seq_one_letter_code
_entity_poly.pdbx_strand_id
1 'polypeptide(L)'
;MYLTEKDVKALLHRLTDHFSNGQIAFDAFNRLGMRLGKLSPIIKATGASFGGVDDPREIEKWNPRLKLVTELTPLEMPGIAKLPWKYRVLSLMLNLNRSLRRLNRLLRYQF
;
A
#
# COMPACT_ATOMS: atom_id res chain seq x y z
N MET A 1 4.58 1.95 -11.50
CA MET A 1 4.62 3.20 -10.73
C MET A 1 5.63 4.08 -11.44
N TYR A 2 5.40 5.40 -11.54
CA TYR A 2 6.31 6.31 -12.26
C TYR A 2 7.62 6.58 -11.50
N LEU A 3 7.68 6.22 -10.21
CA LEU A 3 8.83 6.44 -9.32
C LEU A 3 9.51 5.11 -8.99
N THR A 4 10.84 5.09 -9.00
CA THR A 4 11.63 3.98 -8.48
C THR A 4 11.62 3.98 -6.94
N GLU A 5 12.04 2.88 -6.30
CA GLU A 5 12.19 2.86 -4.83
C GLU A 5 13.11 4.00 -4.33
N LYS A 6 14.18 4.29 -5.07
CA LYS A 6 15.09 5.40 -4.77
C LYS A 6 14.37 6.75 -4.82
N ASP A 7 13.54 6.97 -5.83
CA ASP A 7 12.78 8.22 -5.98
C ASP A 7 11.72 8.36 -4.89
N VAL A 8 11.06 7.26 -4.51
CA VAL A 8 10.10 7.23 -3.40
C VAL A 8 10.79 7.59 -2.08
N LYS A 9 11.96 7.01 -1.77
CA LYS A 9 12.74 7.36 -0.58
C LYS A 9 13.12 8.84 -0.58
N ALA A 10 13.64 9.34 -1.69
CA ALA A 10 14.01 10.75 -1.83
C ALA A 10 12.82 11.70 -1.65
N LEU A 11 11.65 11.33 -2.20
CA LEU A 11 10.41 12.08 -2.01
C LEU A 11 9.99 12.12 -0.53
N LEU A 12 10.01 10.97 0.15
CA LEU A 12 9.63 10.89 1.56
C LEU A 12 10.56 11.74 2.43
N HIS A 13 11.88 11.70 2.21
CA HIS A 13 12.82 12.58 2.91
C HIS A 13 12.53 14.07 2.66
N ARG A 14 12.38 14.48 1.40
CA ARG A 14 12.10 15.88 1.07
C ARG A 14 10.81 16.39 1.71
N LEU A 15 9.75 15.57 1.75
CA LEU A 15 8.50 15.92 2.40
C LEU A 15 8.70 16.11 3.91
N THR A 16 9.38 15.18 4.58
CA THR A 16 9.61 15.30 6.02
C THR A 16 10.56 16.44 6.36
N ASP A 17 11.56 16.72 5.54
CA ASP A 17 12.52 17.79 5.80
C ASP A 17 11.89 19.18 5.61
N HIS A 18 10.90 19.28 4.71
CA HIS A 18 10.19 20.53 4.46
C HIS A 18 9.10 20.83 5.51
N PHE A 19 8.35 19.81 5.95
CA PHE A 19 7.28 19.99 6.94
C PHE A 19 7.69 19.48 8.32
N SER A 20 7.54 20.33 9.34
CA SER A 20 7.91 20.00 10.72
C SER A 20 7.04 18.92 11.34
N ASN A 21 5.78 18.79 10.90
CA ASN A 21 4.92 17.67 11.22
C ASN A 21 3.89 17.42 10.10
N GLY A 22 3.36 16.19 10.01
CA GLY A 22 2.31 15.86 9.05
C GLY A 22 1.89 14.40 9.03
N GLN A 23 1.03 14.06 8.08
CA GLN A 23 0.62 12.68 7.80
C GLN A 23 0.73 12.37 6.30
N ILE A 24 1.17 11.15 6.00
CA ILE A 24 1.24 10.62 4.63
C ILE A 24 0.42 9.34 4.59
N ALA A 25 -0.46 9.22 3.59
CA ALA A 25 -1.20 8.01 3.32
C ALA A 25 -1.01 7.57 1.87
N PHE A 26 -0.78 6.27 1.65
CA PHE A 26 -0.67 5.68 0.31
C PHE A 26 -1.03 4.20 0.34
N ASP A 27 -1.46 3.71 -0.82
CA ASP A 27 -1.70 2.30 -1.03
C ASP A 27 -0.39 1.55 -1.25
N ALA A 28 -0.25 0.40 -0.60
CA ALA A 28 0.88 -0.51 -0.77
C ALA A 28 0.37 -1.92 -1.05
N PHE A 29 1.02 -2.61 -2.00
CA PHE A 29 0.81 -4.03 -2.21
C PHE A 29 1.97 -4.83 -1.64
N ASN A 30 1.67 -6.03 -1.12
CA ASN A 30 2.71 -6.99 -0.78
C ASN A 30 3.30 -7.65 -2.03
N ARG A 31 4.37 -8.44 -1.87
CA ARG A 31 5.03 -9.11 -3.01
C ARG A 31 4.12 -10.05 -3.78
N LEU A 32 3.15 -10.68 -3.10
CA LEU A 32 2.16 -11.53 -3.76
C LEU A 32 1.19 -10.70 -4.63
N GLY A 33 0.65 -9.60 -4.09
CA GLY A 33 -0.25 -8.67 -4.80
C GLY A 33 0.43 -8.03 -5.99
N MET A 34 1.73 -7.79 -5.89
CA MET A 34 2.57 -7.41 -7.03
C MET A 34 2.64 -8.48 -8.12
N ARG A 35 2.93 -9.73 -7.75
CA ARG A 35 3.00 -10.84 -8.71
C ARG A 35 1.65 -11.07 -9.40
N LEU A 36 0.56 -11.05 -8.64
CA LEU A 36 -0.79 -11.16 -9.18
C LEU A 36 -1.17 -9.94 -10.02
N GLY A 37 -0.77 -8.74 -9.58
CA GLY A 37 -0.98 -7.48 -10.28
C GLY A 37 -0.37 -7.47 -11.68
N LYS A 38 0.77 -8.14 -11.90
CA LYS A 38 1.35 -8.32 -13.25
C LYS A 38 0.43 -9.03 -14.24
N LEU A 39 -0.60 -9.75 -13.77
CA LEU A 39 -1.62 -10.36 -14.63
C LEU A 39 -2.70 -9.36 -15.05
N SER A 40 -2.88 -8.27 -14.31
CA SER A 40 -3.87 -7.23 -14.60
C SER A 40 -3.55 -6.54 -15.94
N PRO A 41 -4.52 -6.44 -16.87
CA PRO A 41 -4.36 -5.73 -18.14
C PRO A 41 -3.89 -4.28 -17.94
N ILE A 42 -4.36 -3.60 -16.89
CA ILE A 42 -4.01 -2.21 -16.58
C ILE A 42 -2.53 -2.09 -16.20
N ILE A 43 -2.03 -3.00 -15.36
CA ILE A 43 -0.62 -2.99 -14.92
C ILE A 43 0.30 -3.37 -16.08
N LYS A 44 -0.09 -4.34 -16.91
CA LYS A 44 0.65 -4.70 -18.14
C LYS A 44 0.73 -3.52 -19.10
N ALA A 45 -0.39 -2.84 -19.35
CA ALA A 45 -0.46 -1.71 -20.27
C ALA A 45 0.37 -0.51 -19.80
N THR A 46 0.47 -0.29 -18.48
CA THR A 46 1.21 0.84 -17.91
C THR A 46 2.70 0.55 -17.66
N GLY A 47 3.15 -0.70 -17.84
CA GLY A 47 4.53 -1.11 -17.50
C GLY A 47 4.87 -0.91 -16.03
N ALA A 48 3.86 -0.79 -15.16
CA ALA A 48 4.06 -0.40 -13.78
C ALA A 48 4.76 -1.52 -12.98
N SER A 49 6.06 -1.35 -12.75
CA SER A 49 6.82 -2.15 -11.77
C SER A 49 6.90 -1.39 -10.44
N PHE A 50 6.72 -2.07 -9.31
CA PHE A 50 7.05 -1.55 -7.99
C PHE A 50 7.61 -2.67 -7.09
N GLY A 51 8.28 -2.30 -6.01
CA GLY A 51 8.69 -3.23 -4.97
C GLY A 51 7.51 -3.50 -4.04
N GLY A 52 7.12 -4.77 -3.87
CA GLY A 52 6.08 -5.11 -2.90
C GLY A 52 6.56 -4.88 -1.46
N VAL A 53 5.71 -4.27 -0.64
CA VAL A 53 5.95 -4.01 0.79
C VAL A 53 5.27 -5.09 1.61
N ASP A 54 6.07 -6.02 2.16
CA ASP A 54 5.55 -7.12 2.98
C ASP A 54 5.37 -6.68 4.45
N ASP A 55 6.34 -5.94 4.99
CA ASP A 55 6.26 -5.31 6.30
C ASP A 55 6.27 -3.77 6.18
N PRO A 56 5.16 -3.08 6.54
CA PRO A 56 5.11 -1.62 6.57
C PRO A 56 6.25 -0.98 7.37
N ARG A 57 6.76 -1.65 8.42
CA ARG A 57 7.87 -1.14 9.22
C ARG A 57 9.20 -1.03 8.44
N GLU A 58 9.31 -1.64 7.27
CA GLU A 58 10.44 -1.43 6.36
C GLU A 58 10.54 0.04 5.91
N ILE A 59 9.41 0.75 5.80
CA ILE A 59 9.36 2.15 5.39
C ILE A 59 9.88 3.07 6.50
N GLU A 60 9.66 2.72 7.77
CA GLU A 60 10.25 3.46 8.90
C GLU A 60 11.78 3.39 8.92
N LYS A 61 12.37 2.34 8.34
CA LYS A 61 13.84 2.22 8.17
C LYS A 61 14.37 3.15 7.09
N TRP A 62 13.53 3.57 6.14
CA TRP A 62 13.93 4.51 5.10
C TRP A 62 14.05 5.92 5.66
N ASN A 63 13.13 6.31 6.55
CA ASN A 63 13.17 7.61 7.22
C ASN A 63 12.68 7.46 8.67
N PRO A 64 13.54 7.68 9.68
CA PRO A 64 13.22 7.43 11.08
C PRO A 64 12.13 8.35 11.65
N ARG A 65 11.82 9.47 10.97
CA ARG A 65 10.71 10.36 11.33
C ARG A 65 9.35 9.76 11.01
N LEU A 66 9.27 8.89 10.00
CA LEU A 66 8.03 8.21 9.67
C LEU A 66 7.70 7.18 10.75
N LYS A 67 6.48 7.26 11.29
CA LYS A 67 5.92 6.29 12.22
C LYS A 67 4.58 5.79 11.69
N LEU A 68 4.44 4.48 11.54
CA LEU A 68 3.21 3.86 11.10
C LEU A 68 2.13 4.08 12.15
N VAL A 69 1.04 4.74 11.76
CA VAL A 69 -0.12 5.00 12.62
C VAL A 69 -1.23 4.01 12.33
N THR A 70 -1.46 3.68 11.06
CA THR A 70 -2.57 2.80 10.68
C THR A 70 -2.23 1.98 9.44
N GLU A 71 -2.58 0.70 9.48
CA GLU A 71 -2.63 -0.21 8.33
C GLU A 71 -4.11 -0.59 8.17
N LEU A 72 -4.74 -0.17 7.07
CA LEU A 72 -6.11 -0.57 6.73
C LEU A 72 -6.09 -1.54 5.56
N THR A 73 -6.69 -2.69 5.77
CA THR A 73 -6.98 -3.65 4.69
C THR A 73 -8.27 -3.24 3.97
N PRO A 74 -8.53 -3.76 2.74
CA PRO A 74 -9.71 -3.36 1.97
C PRO A 74 -11.02 -3.65 2.71
N LEU A 75 -11.04 -4.65 3.60
CA LEU A 75 -12.19 -5.01 4.44
C LEU A 75 -12.47 -4.04 5.57
N GLU A 76 -11.43 -3.38 6.07
CA GLU A 76 -11.53 -2.39 7.14
C GLU A 76 -11.86 -1.00 6.57
N MET A 77 -11.84 -0.84 5.24
CA MET A 77 -12.18 0.43 4.61
C MET A 77 -13.67 0.75 4.74
N PRO A 78 -14.03 1.96 5.21
CA PRO A 78 -15.42 2.41 5.24
C PRO A 78 -15.94 2.53 3.81
N GLY A 79 -16.91 1.70 3.45
CA GLY A 79 -17.49 1.68 2.11
C GLY A 79 -17.60 0.29 1.50
N ILE A 80 -16.99 -0.74 2.11
CA ILE A 80 -17.11 -2.11 1.59
C ILE A 80 -18.56 -2.61 1.54
N ALA A 81 -19.40 -2.16 2.47
CA ALA A 81 -20.83 -2.45 2.49
C ALA A 81 -21.58 -1.90 1.26
N LYS A 82 -21.05 -0.85 0.61
CA LYS A 82 -21.62 -0.24 -0.60
C LYS A 82 -21.23 -0.98 -1.88
N LEU A 83 -20.27 -1.91 -1.82
CA LEU A 83 -19.86 -2.66 -3.00
C LEU A 83 -20.94 -3.69 -3.39
N PRO A 84 -21.08 -4.00 -4.69
CA PRO A 84 -21.89 -5.12 -5.15
C PRO A 84 -21.49 -6.41 -4.44
N TRP A 85 -22.47 -7.27 -4.15
CA TRP A 85 -22.29 -8.48 -3.33
C TRP A 85 -21.11 -9.37 -3.77
N LYS A 86 -20.86 -9.49 -5.09
CA LYS A 86 -19.75 -10.25 -5.66
C LYS A 86 -18.38 -9.77 -5.17
N TYR A 87 -18.19 -8.45 -5.05
CA TYR A 87 -16.95 -7.87 -4.53
C TYR A 87 -16.84 -8.00 -3.02
N ARG A 88 -17.98 -8.04 -2.30
CA ARG A 88 -18.01 -8.33 -0.87
C ARG A 88 -17.60 -9.77 -0.60
N VAL A 89 -18.13 -10.74 -1.36
CA VAL A 89 -17.72 -12.14 -1.27
C VAL A 89 -16.24 -12.31 -1.64
N LEU A 90 -15.78 -11.68 -2.73
CA LEU A 90 -14.36 -11.70 -3.08
C LEU A 90 -13.48 -11.13 -1.96
N SER A 91 -13.87 -10.02 -1.34
CA SER A 91 -13.12 -9.45 -0.22
C SER A 91 -13.02 -10.40 0.98
N LEU A 92 -14.11 -11.12 1.31
CA LEU A 92 -14.10 -12.13 2.37
C LEU A 92 -13.16 -13.30 2.01
N MET A 93 -13.14 -13.75 0.75
CA MET A 93 -12.21 -14.79 0.29
C MET A 93 -10.75 -14.34 0.36
N LEU A 94 -10.47 -13.07 0.04
CA LEU A 94 -9.13 -12.51 0.21
C LEU A 94 -8.73 -12.40 1.68
N ASN A 95 -9.67 -12.45 2.63
CA ASN A 95 -9.37 -12.42 4.06
C ASN A 95 -8.91 -13.77 4.65
N LEU A 96 -9.00 -14.87 3.88
CA LEU A 96 -8.83 -16.23 4.40
C LEU A 96 -7.42 -16.49 4.95
N ASN A 97 -6.40 -15.80 4.45
CA ASN A 97 -5.06 -15.87 5.01
C ASN A 97 -4.40 -14.49 5.07
N ARG A 98 -3.38 -14.35 5.93
CA ARG A 98 -2.70 -13.08 6.18
C ARG A 98 -2.04 -12.48 4.94
N SER A 99 -1.59 -13.31 4.00
CA SER A 99 -0.94 -12.86 2.76
C SER A 99 -1.95 -12.27 1.76
N LEU A 100 -3.09 -12.94 1.58
CA LEU A 100 -4.19 -12.49 0.73
C LEU A 100 -4.87 -11.25 1.32
N ARG A 101 -5.03 -11.21 2.64
CA ARG A 101 -5.62 -10.06 3.35
C ARG A 101 -4.79 -8.79 3.16
N ARG A 102 -3.48 -8.96 2.99
CA ARG A 102 -2.48 -7.89 2.86
C ARG A 102 -2.06 -7.61 1.42
N LEU A 103 -2.81 -8.13 0.43
CA LEU A 103 -2.51 -7.93 -0.99
C LEU A 103 -2.43 -6.46 -1.36
N ASN A 104 -3.39 -5.68 -0.88
CA ASN A 104 -3.42 -4.22 -0.99
C ASN A 104 -3.81 -3.68 0.39
N ARG A 105 -3.21 -2.56 0.79
CA ARG A 105 -3.45 -1.94 2.11
C ARG A 105 -3.25 -0.44 1.96
N LEU A 106 -4.05 0.34 2.67
CA LEU A 106 -3.77 1.74 2.89
C LEU A 106 -2.89 1.88 4.13
N LEU A 107 -1.70 2.43 3.95
CA LEU A 107 -0.77 2.72 5.03
C LEU A 107 -0.82 4.20 5.34
N ARG A 108 -0.92 4.54 6.63
CA ARG A 108 -0.84 5.91 7.11
C ARG A 108 0.31 6.07 8.08
N TYR A 109 1.20 7.01 7.78
CA TYR A 109 2.34 7.39 8.59
C TYR A 109 2.18 8.82 9.09
N GLN A 110 2.78 9.12 10.24
CA GLN A 110 3.00 10.47 10.74
C GLN A 110 4.51 10.77 10.79
N PHE A 111 4.89 12.05 10.73
CA PHE A 111 6.28 12.52 10.81
C PHE A 111 6.35 13.97 11.32
#